data_AF-A0A9D6RU17-F1
#
_entry.id   AF-A0A9D6RU17-F1
#
_cell.length_a   1.000
_cell.length_b   1.000
_cell.length_c   1.000
_cell.angle_alpha   90.00
_cell.angle_beta   90.00
_cell.angle_gamma   90.00
#
_symmetry.space_group_name_H-M   'P 1'
#
loop_
_entity.id
_entity.type
_entity.pdbx_description
1 polymer ?
#
loop_
_entity_poly.entity_id
_entity_poly.type
_entity_poly.pdbx_seq_one_letter_code
_entity_poly.pdbx_strand_id
1 'polypeptide(L)' 'AAHRAGSREVILPRDNERNLVDVPDKIKKDLRFHFVANMDEVVKIVFAAR' A
#
# COMPACT_ATOMS: atom_id res chain seq x y z
N ALA A 1 -11.53 -4.72 -7.16
CA ALA A 1 -10.90 -4.72 -8.50
C ALA A 1 -9.52 -4.02 -8.48
N ALA A 2 -8.60 -4.45 -7.61
CA ALA A 2 -7.20 -4.01 -7.60
C ALA A 2 -6.26 -5.03 -8.29
N HIS A 3 -6.73 -6.28 -8.45
CA HIS A 3 -5.95 -7.41 -9.00
C HIS A 3 -5.75 -7.37 -10.53
N ARG A 4 -6.27 -6.35 -11.23
CA ARG A 4 -6.26 -6.25 -12.70
C ARG A 4 -5.30 -5.19 -13.27
N ALA A 5 -4.78 -4.31 -12.44
CA ALA A 5 -3.68 -3.42 -12.81
C ALA A 5 -2.41 -4.00 -12.18
N GLY A 6 -1.31 -4.11 -12.93
CA GLY A 6 -0.02 -4.62 -12.43
C GLY A 6 0.67 -3.71 -11.39
N SER A 7 -0.12 -3.00 -10.58
CA SER A 7 0.32 -2.13 -9.49
C SER A 7 0.83 -3.01 -8.36
N ARG A 8 2.15 -3.19 -8.31
CA ARG A 8 2.85 -3.96 -7.27
C ARG A 8 2.92 -3.25 -5.93
N GLU A 9 2.49 -1.99 -5.83
CA GLU A 9 2.60 -1.19 -4.62
C GLU A 9 1.27 -0.49 -4.26
N VAL A 10 0.94 -0.46 -2.98
CA VAL A 10 -0.30 0.07 -2.40
C VAL A 10 0.06 0.96 -1.21
N ILE A 11 -0.47 2.19 -1.16
CA ILE A 11 -0.30 3.11 -0.04
C ILE A 11 -1.60 3.17 0.75
N LEU A 12 -1.54 2.97 2.06
CA LEU A 12 -2.70 2.96 2.97
C LEU A 12 -2.39 3.75 4.24
N PRO A 13 -3.41 4.35 4.89
CA PRO A 13 -3.26 4.91 6.23
C PRO A 13 -2.85 3.83 7.24
N ARG A 14 -2.04 4.17 8.24
CA ARG A 14 -1.67 3.22 9.34
C ARG A 14 -2.88 2.62 10.03
N ASP A 15 -3.95 3.39 10.19
CA ASP A 15 -5.17 2.92 10.84
C ASP A 15 -5.84 1.77 10.05
N ASN A 16 -5.58 1.69 8.74
CA ASN A 16 -6.10 0.61 7.90
C ASN A 16 -5.28 -0.69 7.99
N GLU A 17 -4.13 -0.69 8.66
CA GLU A 17 -3.31 -1.90 8.86
C GLU A 17 -4.11 -3.02 9.55
N ARG A 18 -4.93 -2.64 10.54
CA ARG A 18 -5.79 -3.58 11.29
C ARG A 18 -6.92 -4.17 10.45
N ASN A 19 -7.28 -3.53 9.34
CA ASN A 19 -8.36 -3.97 8.45
C ASN A 19 -7.83 -4.90 7.33
N LEU A 20 -6.50 -5.01 7.16
CA LEU A 20 -5.87 -5.88 6.18
C LEU A 20 -5.70 -7.32 6.64
N VAL A 21 -6.15 -7.65 7.85
CA VAL A 21 -6.13 -9.02 8.38
C VAL A 21 -6.94 -9.96 7.49
N ASP A 22 -8.00 -9.45 6.84
CA ASP A 22 -8.85 -10.19 5.90
C ASP A 22 -8.29 -10.30 4.46
N VAL A 23 -7.15 -9.66 4.16
CA VAL A 23 -6.53 -9.82 2.84
C VAL A 23 -5.75 -11.14 2.79
N PRO A 24 -6.05 -12.06 1.85
CA PRO A 24 -5.37 -13.34 1.74
C PRO A 24 -3.86 -13.18 1.52
N ASP A 25 -3.06 -14.03 2.15
CA ASP A 25 -1.58 -13.97 2.08
C ASP A 25 -1.02 -14.02 0.66
N LYS A 26 -1.74 -14.71 -0.26
CA LYS A 26 -1.37 -14.77 -1.68
C LYS A 26 -1.36 -13.37 -2.31
N ILE A 27 -2.33 -12.52 -1.95
CA ILE A 27 -2.42 -11.14 -2.42
C ILE A 27 -1.41 -10.26 -1.69
N LYS A 28 -1.15 -10.53 -0.40
CA LYS A 28 -0.12 -9.79 0.37
C LYS A 28 1.30 -10.00 -0.13
N LYS A 29 1.60 -11.17 -0.69
CA LYS A 29 2.92 -11.47 -1.27
C LYS A 29 3.15 -10.79 -2.62
N ASP A 30 2.08 -10.54 -3.37
CA ASP A 30 2.15 -9.92 -4.70
C ASP A 30 2.05 -8.39 -4.65
N LEU A 31 1.69 -7.81 -3.48
CA LEU A 31 1.52 -6.37 -3.26
C LEU A 31 2.42 -5.85 -2.14
N ARG A 32 3.18 -4.80 -2.41
CA ARG A 32 3.95 -4.05 -1.42
C ARG A 32 3.05 -3.00 -0.77
N PHE A 33 2.84 -3.11 0.54
CA PHE A 33 2.06 -2.12 1.29
C PHE A 33 2.96 -1.07 1.92
N HIS A 34 2.57 0.19 1.79
CA HIS A 34 3.19 1.33 2.46
C HIS A 34 2.15 1.95 3.40
N PHE A 35 2.41 1.88 4.70
CA PHE A 35 1.53 2.46 5.71
C PHE A 35 2.00 3.85 6.12
N VAL A 36 1.18 4.84 5.84
CA VAL A 36 1.51 6.25 6.07
C VAL A 36 0.65 6.86 7.17
N ALA A 37 1.19 7.82 7.92
CA ALA A 37 0.42 8.58 8.92
C ALA A 37 -0.06 9.95 8.41
N ASN A 38 0.55 10.48 7.35
CA ASN A 38 0.30 11.82 6.85
C ASN A 38 0.61 11.91 5.34
N MET A 39 0.20 13.02 4.72
CA MET A 39 0.39 13.25 3.29
C MET A 39 1.86 13.44 2.90
N ASP A 40 2.71 13.94 3.81
CA ASP A 40 4.14 14.14 3.55
C ASP A 40 4.85 12.81 3.28
N GLU A 41 4.47 11.75 4.01
CA GLU A 41 4.96 10.39 3.77
C GLU A 41 4.55 9.88 2.37
N VAL A 42 3.32 10.16 1.91
CA VAL A 42 2.86 9.81 0.56
C VAL A 42 3.72 10.50 -0.51
N VAL A 43 3.97 11.81 -0.33
CA VAL A 43 4.74 12.58 -1.30
C VAL A 43 6.18 12.05 -1.40
N LYS A 44 6.80 11.69 -0.28
CA LYS A 44 8.13 11.06 -0.28
C LYS A 44 8.13 9.71 -1.01
N ILE A 45 7.13 8.86 -0.81
CA ILE A 45 7.07 7.54 -1.46
C ILE A 45 6.88 7.67 -2.98
N VAL A 46 6.00 8.58 -3.41
CA VAL A 46 5.62 8.70 -4.83
C VAL A 46 6.60 9.55 -5.63
N PHE A 47 7.18 10.60 -5.04
CA PHE A 47 7.95 11.62 -5.76
C PHE A 47 9.42 11.71 -5.38
N ALA A 48 9.94 10.93 -4.42
CA ALA A 48 11.38 10.97 -4.09
C ALA A 48 12.28 10.27 -5.12
N ALA A 49 11.71 9.56 -6.10
CA ALA A 49 12.47 9.01 -7.22
C ALA A 49 12.62 10.07 -8.32
N ARG A 50 13.59 10.97 -8.16
CA ARG A 50 14.17 11.72 -9.27
C ARG A 50 15.67 11.84 -9.12
#